data_AF-A0A8K0SDX1-F1
#
_entry.id   AF-A0A8K0SDX1-F1
#
_cell.length_a   1.000
_cell.length_b   1.000
_cell.length_c   1.000
_cell.angle_alpha   90.00
_cell.angle_beta   90.00
_cell.angle_gamma   90.00
#
_symmetry.space_group_name_H-M   'P 1'
#
loop_
_entity.id
_entity.type
_entity.pdbx_description
1 polymer ?
#
loop_
_entity_poly.entity_id
_entity_poly.type
_entity_poly.pdbx_seq_one_letter_code
_entity_poly.pdbx_strand_id
1 'polypeptide(L)'
;MLAFHYLDHVHEATLKTFDENIPIIATPEAAAVVKPWNYFKTISLSHDMDISAKTWRSPELHPENLPDWLTVLRLPGHAILNYSTALIWTHQTEDNEEVHETILGAPHGTYLDQGPLDAFINAEPKTEILALLHGLKESYGITGQTTLGAKSGLALYRKLGGAKIWITSHDDDLKYSGLFLYITCTTDLPRSLQWALDEERAQNGESKEVDVPNFTRVPNGGAVVLE
;
A
#
# COMPACT_ATOMS: atom_id res chain seq x y z
N MET A 1 -4.92 -11.88 -2.14
CA MET A 1 -5.39 -10.95 -1.09
C MET A 1 -6.28 -9.90 -1.74
N LEU A 2 -7.38 -9.51 -1.10
CA LEU A 2 -8.32 -8.49 -1.56
C LEU A 2 -8.40 -7.38 -0.50
N ALA A 3 -7.58 -6.34 -0.65
CA ALA A 3 -7.50 -5.20 0.29
C ALA A 3 -8.60 -4.13 0.05
N PHE A 4 -9.36 -4.26 -1.04
CA PHE A 4 -10.38 -3.31 -1.46
C PHE A 4 -11.52 -4.03 -2.19
N HIS A 5 -12.73 -3.45 -2.14
CA HIS A 5 -13.97 -4.16 -2.49
C HIS A 5 -14.74 -3.57 -3.68
N TYR A 6 -14.16 -2.61 -4.39
CA TYR A 6 -14.76 -2.11 -5.63
C TYR A 6 -14.57 -3.10 -6.77
N LEU A 7 -15.44 -3.05 -7.76
CA LEU A 7 -15.57 -4.07 -8.81
C LEU A 7 -14.27 -4.30 -9.60
N ASP A 8 -13.47 -3.26 -9.78
CA ASP A 8 -12.14 -3.29 -10.41
C ASP A 8 -11.08 -4.04 -9.57
N HIS A 9 -11.36 -4.29 -8.29
CA HIS A 9 -10.54 -5.12 -7.39
C HIS A 9 -11.18 -6.49 -7.06
N VAL A 10 -12.50 -6.63 -7.19
CA VAL A 10 -13.25 -7.86 -6.91
C VAL A 10 -14.18 -8.25 -8.05
N HIS A 11 -13.58 -8.52 -9.21
CA HIS A 11 -14.29 -8.97 -10.41
C HIS A 11 -14.55 -10.49 -10.38
N GLU A 12 -15.81 -10.90 -10.24
CA GLU A 12 -16.21 -12.31 -10.04
C GLU A 12 -15.69 -13.24 -11.14
N ALA A 13 -15.88 -12.90 -12.41
CA ALA A 13 -15.49 -13.77 -13.52
C ALA A 13 -13.97 -13.99 -13.58
N THR A 14 -13.17 -12.98 -13.20
CA THR A 14 -11.70 -13.12 -13.12
C THR A 14 -11.32 -13.97 -11.92
N LEU A 15 -11.92 -13.73 -10.76
CA LEU A 15 -11.58 -14.48 -9.54
C LEU A 15 -11.94 -15.96 -9.67
N LYS A 16 -13.07 -16.30 -10.31
CA LYS A 16 -13.46 -17.70 -10.58
C LYS A 16 -12.56 -18.45 -11.59
N THR A 17 -11.51 -17.81 -12.12
CA THR A 17 -10.45 -18.52 -12.87
C THR A 17 -9.45 -19.21 -11.95
N PHE A 18 -9.36 -18.80 -10.68
CA PHE A 18 -8.56 -19.46 -9.66
C PHE A 18 -9.31 -20.68 -9.11
N ASP A 19 -8.58 -21.70 -8.63
CA ASP A 19 -9.16 -22.89 -8.01
C ASP A 19 -9.93 -22.54 -6.72
N GLU A 20 -11.10 -23.16 -6.51
CA GLU A 20 -11.98 -22.95 -5.34
C GLU A 20 -11.32 -23.24 -3.98
N ASN A 21 -10.23 -24.02 -3.96
CA ASN A 21 -9.49 -24.38 -2.75
C ASN A 21 -8.42 -23.34 -2.38
N ILE A 22 -8.14 -22.35 -3.24
CA ILE A 22 -7.19 -21.28 -2.92
C ILE A 22 -7.82 -20.36 -1.86
N PRO A 23 -7.20 -20.19 -0.68
CA PRO A 23 -7.73 -19.31 0.35
C PRO A 23 -7.73 -17.85 -0.10
N ILE A 24 -8.84 -17.16 0.15
CA ILE A 24 -8.91 -15.72 -0.03
C ILE A 24 -8.64 -15.03 1.29
N ILE A 25 -7.59 -14.22 1.33
CA ILE A 25 -7.39 -13.22 2.39
C ILE A 25 -8.08 -11.92 1.95
N ALA A 26 -9.06 -11.42 2.69
CA ALA A 26 -9.86 -10.25 2.29
C ALA A 26 -10.25 -9.36 3.48
N THR A 27 -10.41 -8.05 3.23
CA THR A 27 -11.07 -7.17 4.21
C THR A 27 -12.52 -7.58 4.42
N PRO A 28 -13.17 -7.19 5.53
CA PRO A 28 -14.58 -7.49 5.77
C PRO A 28 -15.50 -7.11 4.60
N GLU A 29 -15.27 -5.96 3.97
CA GLU A 29 -16.06 -5.48 2.83
C GLU A 29 -15.84 -6.33 1.58
N ALA A 30 -14.59 -6.68 1.26
CA ALA A 30 -14.28 -7.53 0.12
C ALA A 30 -14.82 -8.95 0.32
N ALA A 31 -14.72 -9.48 1.55
CA ALA A 31 -15.31 -10.77 1.91
C ALA A 31 -16.84 -10.77 1.76
N ALA A 32 -17.51 -9.65 2.09
CA ALA A 32 -18.96 -9.53 1.92
C ALA A 32 -19.39 -9.57 0.44
N VAL A 33 -18.55 -9.11 -0.49
CA VAL A 33 -18.78 -9.21 -1.93
C VAL A 33 -18.58 -10.65 -2.43
N VAL A 34 -17.52 -11.32 -1.97
CA VAL A 34 -17.11 -12.65 -2.48
C VAL A 34 -17.93 -13.80 -1.89
N LYS A 35 -18.33 -13.72 -0.61
CA LYS A 35 -19.07 -14.80 0.08
C LYS A 35 -20.35 -15.24 -0.66
N PRO A 36 -21.22 -14.34 -1.15
CA PRO A 36 -22.42 -14.71 -1.91
C PRO A 36 -22.15 -15.50 -3.19
N TRP A 37 -20.94 -15.47 -3.75
CA TRP A 37 -20.61 -16.22 -4.96
C TRP A 37 -20.55 -17.73 -4.73
N ASN A 38 -20.43 -18.16 -3.47
CA ASN A 38 -20.40 -19.56 -3.03
C ASN A 38 -19.44 -20.43 -3.87
N TYR A 39 -18.24 -19.90 -4.12
CA TYR A 39 -17.22 -20.55 -4.95
C TYR A 39 -15.99 -20.91 -4.13
N PHE A 40 -15.36 -19.95 -3.46
CA PHE A 40 -14.18 -20.20 -2.63
C PHE A 40 -14.57 -20.86 -1.31
N LYS A 41 -13.90 -21.97 -0.98
CA LYS A 41 -14.17 -22.74 0.25
C LYS A 41 -13.66 -22.04 1.51
N THR A 42 -12.58 -21.27 1.36
CA THR A 42 -11.89 -20.62 2.48
C THR A 42 -11.77 -19.13 2.21
N ILE A 43 -12.36 -18.33 3.10
CA ILE A 43 -12.25 -16.87 3.08
C ILE A 43 -11.83 -16.42 4.48
N SER A 44 -10.60 -15.97 4.59
CA SER A 44 -9.99 -15.48 5.82
C SER A 44 -9.99 -13.96 5.84
N LEU A 45 -10.32 -13.40 6.99
CA LEU A 45 -10.40 -11.97 7.15
C LEU A 45 -9.01 -11.38 7.43
N SER A 46 -8.66 -10.33 6.71
CA SER A 46 -7.59 -9.41 7.09
C SER A 46 -8.21 -8.22 7.80
N HIS A 47 -7.69 -7.90 8.98
CA HIS A 47 -8.19 -6.81 9.82
C HIS A 47 -7.35 -5.54 9.66
N ASP A 48 -7.99 -4.41 9.97
CA ASP A 48 -7.32 -3.12 10.01
C ASP A 48 -6.49 -2.99 11.28
N MET A 49 -5.30 -2.40 11.14
CA MET A 49 -4.51 -2.04 12.30
C MET A 49 -5.15 -0.86 13.03
N ASP A 50 -5.42 -1.03 14.31
CA ASP A 50 -5.95 0.02 15.17
C ASP A 50 -4.87 1.06 15.53
N ILE A 51 -5.26 2.32 15.70
CA ILE A 51 -4.35 3.42 16.10
C ILE A 51 -3.66 3.17 17.45
N SER A 52 -4.28 2.40 18.34
CA SER A 52 -3.73 2.07 19.66
C SER A 52 -2.85 0.81 19.65
N ALA A 53 -2.79 0.09 18.53
CA ALA A 53 -2.03 -1.16 18.42
C ALA A 53 -0.55 -0.94 18.78
N LYS A 54 -0.03 -1.83 19.62
CA LYS A 54 1.38 -1.84 20.04
C LYS A 54 2.19 -2.95 19.37
N THR A 55 1.51 -3.85 18.68
CA THR A 55 2.11 -4.94 17.93
C THR A 55 1.33 -5.15 16.65
N TRP A 56 2.03 -5.52 15.59
CA TRP A 56 1.43 -5.98 14.33
C TRP A 56 1.20 -7.50 14.34
N ARG A 57 1.81 -8.23 15.29
CA ARG A 57 1.83 -9.70 15.37
C ARG A 57 0.79 -10.24 16.36
N SER A 58 -0.35 -9.55 16.50
CA SER A 58 -1.42 -10.03 17.37
C SER A 58 -2.25 -11.11 16.66
N PRO A 59 -2.81 -12.09 17.38
CA PRO A 59 -3.67 -13.11 16.79
C PRO A 59 -4.88 -12.53 16.05
N GLU A 60 -5.40 -11.39 16.51
CA GLU A 60 -6.54 -10.71 15.90
C GLU A 60 -6.20 -10.06 14.55
N LEU A 61 -4.94 -9.67 14.36
CA LEU A 61 -4.46 -9.04 13.13
C LEU A 61 -3.97 -10.05 12.09
N HIS A 62 -3.58 -11.26 12.52
CA HIS A 62 -3.06 -12.29 11.65
C HIS A 62 -4.19 -13.01 10.87
N PRO A 63 -4.22 -12.94 9.53
CA PRO A 63 -5.24 -13.64 8.75
C PRO A 63 -5.10 -15.15 8.91
N GLU A 64 -6.23 -15.84 9.11
CA GLU A 64 -6.27 -17.29 9.10
C GLU A 64 -5.71 -17.85 7.77
N ASN A 65 -5.11 -19.05 7.82
CA ASN A 65 -4.52 -19.75 6.65
C ASN A 65 -3.28 -19.08 6.03
N LEU A 66 -2.71 -18.04 6.66
CA LEU A 66 -1.32 -17.66 6.42
C LEU A 66 -0.40 -18.42 7.37
N PRO A 67 0.85 -18.69 6.98
CA PRO A 67 1.83 -19.23 7.91
C PRO A 67 2.25 -18.15 8.91
N ASP A 68 2.61 -18.54 10.14
CA ASP A 68 2.96 -17.61 11.24
C ASP A 68 4.11 -16.64 10.90
N TRP A 69 4.94 -16.97 9.91
CA TRP A 69 6.03 -16.13 9.43
C TRP A 69 5.59 -15.06 8.42
N LEU A 70 4.35 -15.05 7.94
CA LEU A 70 3.84 -14.11 6.94
C LEU A 70 2.55 -13.45 7.41
N THR A 71 2.54 -12.12 7.51
CA THR A 71 1.34 -11.35 7.87
C THR A 71 1.07 -10.27 6.83
N VAL A 72 -0.20 -9.99 6.56
CA VAL A 72 -0.60 -8.86 5.71
C VAL A 72 -1.62 -8.00 6.43
N LEU A 73 -1.32 -6.71 6.56
CA LEU A 73 -2.15 -5.76 7.28
C LEU A 73 -2.60 -4.62 6.38
N ARG A 74 -3.82 -4.13 6.63
CA ARG A 74 -4.28 -2.86 6.09
C ARG A 74 -4.11 -1.78 7.16
N LEU A 75 -3.56 -0.64 6.76
CA LEU A 75 -3.40 0.56 7.56
C LEU A 75 -4.36 1.62 6.99
N PRO A 76 -5.56 1.79 7.56
CA PRO A 76 -6.50 2.80 7.08
C PRO A 76 -5.92 4.21 7.15
N GLY A 77 -6.32 5.05 6.20
CA GLY A 77 -6.05 6.48 6.24
C GLY A 77 -7.34 7.31 6.21
N HIS A 78 -7.22 8.55 5.74
CA HIS A 78 -8.28 9.56 5.85
C HIS A 78 -9.52 9.27 4.98
N ALA A 79 -9.37 8.45 3.95
CA ALA A 79 -10.44 8.11 3.02
C ALA A 79 -10.29 6.67 2.56
N ILE A 80 -11.37 6.12 1.99
CA ILE A 80 -11.49 4.69 1.71
C ILE A 80 -10.44 4.16 0.73
N LEU A 81 -10.00 4.99 -0.23
CA LEU A 81 -8.95 4.68 -1.20
C LEU A 81 -7.55 4.86 -0.61
N ASN A 82 -7.43 5.73 0.40
CA ASN A 82 -6.16 6.19 0.96
C ASN A 82 -5.76 5.33 2.16
N TYR A 83 -5.45 4.07 1.89
CA TYR A 83 -4.90 3.13 2.87
C TYR A 83 -3.48 2.72 2.45
N SER A 84 -2.73 2.17 3.40
CA SER A 84 -1.50 1.43 3.12
C SER A 84 -1.70 -0.05 3.39
N THR A 85 -0.92 -0.90 2.73
CA THR A 85 -0.87 -2.35 2.98
C THR A 85 0.56 -2.71 3.36
N ALA A 86 0.74 -3.37 4.50
CA ALA A 86 2.03 -3.89 4.94
C ALA A 86 2.05 -5.40 4.73
N LEU A 87 2.94 -5.88 3.87
CA LEU A 87 3.28 -7.30 3.73
C LEU A 87 4.53 -7.55 4.54
N ILE A 88 4.39 -8.27 5.66
CA ILE A 88 5.44 -8.49 6.65
C ILE A 88 5.82 -9.96 6.63
N TRP A 89 7.12 -10.26 6.53
CA TRP A 89 7.60 -11.62 6.72
C TRP A 89 8.70 -11.66 7.77
N THR A 90 8.78 -12.81 8.44
CA THR A 90 9.73 -13.09 9.51
C THR A 90 10.63 -14.23 9.09
N HIS A 91 11.94 -14.06 9.27
CA HIS A 91 12.92 -15.10 9.00
C HIS A 91 14.09 -15.01 9.98
N GLN A 92 14.98 -16.01 9.93
CA GLN A 92 16.19 -16.04 10.75
C GLN A 92 17.40 -15.69 9.90
N THR A 93 18.28 -14.84 10.43
CA THR A 93 19.58 -14.57 9.83
C THR A 93 20.56 -15.73 10.03
N GLU A 94 21.75 -15.65 9.42
CA GLU A 94 22.84 -16.62 9.65
C GLU A 94 23.24 -16.73 11.13
N ASP A 95 23.03 -15.65 11.90
CA ASP A 95 23.31 -15.59 13.34
C ASP A 95 22.14 -16.09 14.22
N ASN A 96 21.08 -16.67 13.63
CA ASN A 96 19.83 -17.10 14.29
C ASN A 96 19.02 -15.96 14.94
N GLU A 97 19.22 -14.72 14.54
CA GLU A 97 18.40 -13.59 14.99
C GLU A 97 17.11 -13.53 14.16
N GLU A 98 15.97 -13.34 14.82
CA GLU A 98 14.67 -13.17 14.16
C GLU A 98 14.58 -11.75 13.58
N VAL A 99 14.40 -11.65 12.26
CA VAL A 99 14.27 -10.37 11.54
C VAL A 99 12.90 -10.30 10.88
N HIS A 100 12.34 -9.09 10.88
CA HIS A 100 11.05 -8.80 10.27
C HIS A 100 11.21 -7.76 9.19
N GLU A 101 10.83 -8.11 7.97
CA GLU A 101 10.96 -7.24 6.80
C GLU A 101 9.59 -6.92 6.25
N THR A 102 9.45 -5.75 5.65
CA THR A 102 8.17 -5.25 5.15
C THR A 102 8.27 -4.66 3.75
N ILE A 103 7.30 -5.01 2.91
CA ILE A 103 6.92 -4.23 1.74
C ILE A 103 5.68 -3.41 2.11
N LEU A 104 5.80 -2.09 2.06
CA LEU A 104 4.70 -1.17 2.34
C LEU A 104 4.16 -0.60 1.03
N GLY A 105 2.91 -0.90 0.70
CA GLY A 105 2.22 -0.34 -0.45
C GLY A 105 1.22 0.74 -0.06
N ALA A 106 1.26 1.89 -0.72
CA ALA A 106 0.34 3.01 -0.50
C ALA A 106 -0.16 3.51 -1.87
N PRO A 107 -1.07 2.77 -2.54
CA PRO A 107 -1.42 2.98 -3.95
C PRO A 107 -1.94 4.38 -4.26
N HIS A 108 -2.75 4.94 -3.34
CA HIS A 108 -3.32 6.28 -3.48
C HIS A 108 -2.68 7.32 -2.53
N GLY A 109 -1.63 6.92 -1.81
CA GLY A 109 -1.06 7.68 -0.71
C GLY A 109 -2.00 7.78 0.50
N THR A 110 -1.46 8.29 1.60
CA THR A 110 -2.21 8.57 2.83
C THR A 110 -1.66 9.82 3.49
N TYR A 111 -2.51 10.49 4.27
CA TYR A 111 -2.03 11.55 5.15
C TYR A 111 -1.25 10.92 6.30
N LEU A 112 -0.24 11.64 6.76
CA LEU A 112 0.71 11.08 7.71
C LEU A 112 0.17 11.08 9.13
N ASP A 113 -0.83 11.90 9.46
CA ASP A 113 -1.39 12.12 10.80
C ASP A 113 -2.61 11.24 11.13
N GLN A 114 -2.79 10.13 10.41
CA GLN A 114 -4.01 9.33 10.51
C GLN A 114 -4.02 8.33 11.68
N GLY A 115 -2.84 7.96 12.20
CA GLY A 115 -2.73 7.09 13.37
C GLY A 115 -2.28 5.66 13.09
N PRO A 116 -2.98 4.84 12.26
CA PRO A 116 -2.58 3.46 11.98
C PRO A 116 -1.15 3.32 11.43
N LEU A 117 -0.72 4.26 10.59
CA LEU A 117 0.67 4.31 10.12
C LEU A 117 1.67 4.51 11.27
N ASP A 118 1.36 5.40 12.21
CA ASP A 118 2.18 5.62 13.40
C ASP A 118 2.17 4.41 14.33
N ALA A 119 1.02 3.75 14.50
CA ALA A 119 0.91 2.52 15.25
C ALA A 119 1.80 1.43 14.64
N PHE A 120 1.81 1.32 13.31
CA PHE A 120 2.67 0.38 12.58
C PHE A 120 4.16 0.66 12.76
N ILE A 121 4.61 1.90 12.52
CA ILE A 121 6.02 2.31 12.67
C ILE A 121 6.50 2.08 14.12
N ASN A 122 5.63 2.34 15.09
CA ASN A 122 5.97 2.22 16.51
C ASN A 122 5.74 0.82 17.09
N ALA A 123 5.13 -0.11 16.33
CA ALA A 123 4.83 -1.43 16.82
C ALA A 123 6.09 -2.25 17.14
N GLU A 124 5.92 -3.22 18.02
CA GLU A 124 6.89 -4.27 18.30
C GLU A 124 6.35 -5.63 17.83
N PRO A 125 7.18 -6.51 17.26
CA PRO A 125 8.61 -6.28 17.00
C PRO A 125 8.84 -5.29 15.85
N LYS A 126 9.99 -4.60 15.83
CA LYS A 126 10.33 -3.68 14.74
C LYS A 126 10.41 -4.38 13.39
N THR A 127 9.96 -3.69 12.35
CA THR A 127 10.11 -4.14 10.97
C THR A 127 11.02 -3.22 10.18
N GLU A 128 11.84 -3.80 9.31
CA GLU A 128 12.64 -3.08 8.34
C GLU A 128 11.83 -2.88 7.05
N ILE A 129 11.70 -1.62 6.60
CA ILE A 129 10.99 -1.32 5.35
C ILE A 129 11.95 -1.52 4.17
N LEU A 130 11.87 -2.69 3.52
CA LEU A 130 12.68 -2.95 2.33
C LEU A 130 12.19 -2.15 1.14
N ALA A 131 10.89 -2.15 0.89
CA ALA A 131 10.32 -1.49 -0.27
C ALA A 131 9.10 -0.64 0.08
N LEU A 132 9.07 0.58 -0.48
CA LEU A 132 7.90 1.42 -0.56
C LEU A 132 7.31 1.33 -1.97
N LEU A 133 6.06 0.87 -2.09
CA LEU A 133 5.30 0.91 -3.34
C LEU A 133 4.36 2.11 -3.32
N HIS A 134 4.65 3.15 -4.10
CA HIS A 134 3.84 4.38 -4.14
C HIS A 134 3.92 5.04 -5.52
N GLY A 135 2.80 5.56 -6.01
CA GLY A 135 2.71 6.26 -7.30
C GLY A 135 3.25 7.68 -7.25
N LEU A 136 3.54 8.27 -8.41
CA LEU A 136 3.98 9.66 -8.52
C LEU A 136 2.86 10.58 -8.98
N LYS A 137 1.89 10.06 -9.73
CA LYS A 137 0.76 10.84 -10.21
C LYS A 137 -0.18 11.28 -9.10
N GLU A 138 -0.70 12.48 -9.27
CA GLU A 138 -1.83 12.99 -8.51
C GLU A 138 -3.10 12.69 -9.30
N SER A 139 -4.18 12.32 -8.63
CA SER A 139 -5.49 12.14 -9.28
C SER A 139 -6.51 13.03 -8.60
N TYR A 140 -7.34 13.67 -9.41
CA TYR A 140 -8.40 14.57 -8.96
C TYR A 140 -9.74 14.17 -9.54
N GLY A 141 -10.79 14.46 -8.79
CA GLY A 141 -12.16 14.48 -9.28
C GLY A 141 -12.94 15.64 -8.64
N ILE A 142 -14.25 15.64 -8.83
CA ILE A 142 -15.14 16.70 -8.34
C ILE A 142 -15.11 16.86 -6.81
N THR A 143 -14.76 15.80 -6.07
CA THR A 143 -14.65 15.81 -4.60
C THR A 143 -13.26 16.18 -4.11
N GLY A 144 -12.32 16.52 -5.00
CA GLY A 144 -10.94 16.87 -4.68
C GLY A 144 -9.93 15.80 -5.10
N GLN A 145 -8.77 15.80 -4.43
CA GLN A 145 -7.67 14.88 -4.71
C GLN A 145 -7.97 13.50 -4.13
N THR A 146 -7.85 12.46 -4.96
CA THR A 146 -8.07 11.05 -4.58
C THR A 146 -6.77 10.26 -4.49
N THR A 147 -5.74 10.66 -5.26
CA THR A 147 -4.39 10.08 -5.22
C THR A 147 -3.39 11.20 -4.94
N LEU A 148 -2.55 11.03 -3.92
CA LEU A 148 -1.71 12.11 -3.38
C LEU A 148 -0.38 12.34 -4.11
N GLY A 149 0.08 11.38 -4.92
CA GLY A 149 1.25 11.53 -5.81
C GLY A 149 2.62 11.71 -5.13
N ALA A 150 3.58 12.22 -5.91
CA ALA A 150 5.01 12.19 -5.60
C ALA A 150 5.38 12.89 -4.28
N LYS A 151 4.75 14.04 -3.98
CA LYS A 151 5.03 14.79 -2.73
C LYS A 151 4.63 13.98 -1.50
N SER A 152 3.46 13.33 -1.54
CA SER A 152 3.01 12.45 -0.46
C SER A 152 3.87 11.20 -0.35
N GLY A 153 4.29 10.61 -1.47
CA GLY A 153 5.19 9.46 -1.46
C GLY A 153 6.54 9.79 -0.82
N LEU A 154 7.10 10.96 -1.14
CA LEU A 154 8.35 11.43 -0.53
C LEU A 154 8.17 11.68 0.97
N ALA A 155 7.08 12.34 1.38
CA ALA A 155 6.79 12.58 2.79
C ALA A 155 6.59 11.27 3.58
N LEU A 156 5.93 10.27 2.98
CA LEU A 156 5.80 8.94 3.55
C LEU A 156 7.16 8.24 3.68
N TYR A 157 8.00 8.27 2.64
CA TYR A 157 9.38 7.76 2.70
C TYR A 157 10.17 8.39 3.86
N ARG A 158 10.09 9.72 4.04
CA ARG A 158 10.73 10.41 5.19
C ARG A 158 10.19 9.92 6.52
N LYS A 159 8.87 9.78 6.63
CA LYS A 159 8.21 9.36 7.89
C LYS A 159 8.60 7.94 8.31
N LEU A 160 8.83 7.06 7.34
CA LEU A 160 9.30 5.69 7.60
C LEU A 160 10.76 5.63 8.07
N GLY A 161 11.49 6.75 8.04
CA GLY A 161 12.94 6.75 8.23
C GLY A 161 13.72 6.28 7.00
N GLY A 162 13.05 6.23 5.84
CA GLY A 162 13.54 5.65 4.61
C GLY A 162 13.00 4.24 4.35
N ALA A 163 13.13 3.82 3.10
CA ALA A 163 13.00 2.43 2.66
C ALA A 163 14.23 2.10 1.82
N LYS A 164 14.68 0.84 1.79
CA LYS A 164 15.86 0.48 0.95
C LYS A 164 15.63 0.79 -0.53
N ILE A 165 14.38 0.66 -0.99
CA ILE A 165 13.97 1.03 -2.34
C ILE A 165 12.55 1.61 -2.38
N TRP A 166 12.32 2.59 -3.25
CA TRP A 166 11.00 3.05 -3.66
C TRP A 166 10.72 2.55 -5.07
N ILE A 167 9.72 1.70 -5.21
CA ILE A 167 9.23 1.21 -6.50
C ILE A 167 7.94 1.94 -6.85
N THR A 168 7.86 2.50 -8.06
CA THR A 168 6.61 3.08 -8.56
C THR A 168 5.53 2.01 -8.68
N SER A 169 4.36 2.27 -8.12
CA SER A 169 3.15 1.46 -8.34
C SER A 169 1.96 2.37 -8.58
N HIS A 170 0.89 1.87 -9.22
CA HIS A 170 -0.34 2.64 -9.45
C HIS A 170 -0.10 3.97 -10.20
N ASP A 171 0.90 3.99 -11.09
CA ASP A 171 1.38 5.18 -11.79
C ASP A 171 1.13 5.11 -13.31
N ASP A 172 0.16 4.29 -13.72
CA ASP A 172 -0.17 4.13 -15.14
C ASP A 172 -0.89 5.36 -15.70
N ASP A 173 -0.57 5.69 -16.96
CA ASP A 173 -1.21 6.74 -17.73
C ASP A 173 -2.61 6.30 -18.17
N LEU A 174 -3.61 6.60 -17.35
CA LEU A 174 -5.00 6.26 -17.63
C LEU A 174 -5.64 7.32 -18.53
N LYS A 175 -6.40 6.85 -19.52
CA LYS A 175 -7.25 7.70 -20.37
C LYS A 175 -8.69 7.59 -19.91
N TYR A 176 -9.20 8.68 -19.35
CA TYR A 176 -10.57 8.77 -18.86
C TYR A 176 -11.53 9.16 -20.00
N SER A 177 -12.65 8.46 -20.12
CA SER A 177 -13.68 8.75 -21.11
C SER A 177 -15.08 8.36 -20.61
N GLY A 178 -16.12 8.83 -21.29
CA GLY A 178 -17.51 8.57 -20.92
C GLY A 178 -18.10 9.64 -20.00
N LEU A 179 -19.44 9.67 -19.95
CA LEU A 179 -20.19 10.75 -19.32
C LEU A 179 -19.91 10.88 -17.82
N PHE A 180 -19.75 9.76 -17.12
CA PHE A 180 -19.46 9.76 -15.68
C PHE A 180 -18.13 10.44 -15.38
N LEU A 181 -17.04 9.98 -16.00
CA LEU A 181 -15.69 10.52 -15.79
C LEU A 181 -15.57 11.99 -16.22
N TYR A 182 -16.32 12.37 -17.26
CA TYR A 182 -16.45 13.77 -17.68
C TYR A 182 -17.14 14.63 -16.61
N ILE A 183 -18.29 14.20 -16.07
CA ILE A 183 -19.03 14.93 -15.03
C ILE A 183 -18.24 15.00 -13.72
N THR A 184 -17.50 13.94 -13.37
CA THR A 184 -16.65 13.92 -12.18
C THR A 184 -15.33 14.66 -12.38
N CYS A 185 -15.09 15.24 -13.56
CA CYS A 185 -13.84 15.93 -13.91
C CYS A 185 -12.60 15.12 -13.54
N THR A 186 -12.63 13.81 -13.78
CA THR A 186 -11.54 12.92 -13.36
C THR A 186 -10.30 13.20 -14.21
N THR A 187 -9.22 13.61 -13.56
CA THR A 187 -7.96 13.95 -14.21
C THR A 187 -6.78 13.43 -13.42
N ASP A 188 -5.79 12.93 -14.14
CA ASP A 188 -4.47 12.60 -13.58
C ASP A 188 -3.49 13.73 -13.91
N LEU A 189 -2.59 14.01 -12.97
CA LEU A 189 -1.50 14.95 -13.12
C LEU A 189 -0.20 14.20 -12.80
N PRO A 190 0.54 13.73 -13.82
CA PRO A 190 1.79 13.01 -13.61
C PRO A 190 2.84 13.96 -13.02
N ARG A 191 3.56 13.47 -12.00
CA ARG A 191 4.70 14.15 -11.40
C ARG A 191 5.93 13.27 -11.48
N SER A 192 7.10 13.86 -11.26
CA SER A 192 8.36 13.12 -11.12
C SER A 192 8.85 13.18 -9.67
N LEU A 193 9.70 12.21 -9.29
CA LEU A 193 10.40 12.29 -8.01
C LEU A 193 11.28 13.55 -7.93
N GLN A 194 11.91 13.93 -9.05
CA GLN A 194 12.69 15.16 -9.12
C GLN A 194 11.85 16.40 -8.81
N TRP A 195 10.64 16.48 -9.35
CA TRP A 195 9.71 17.57 -9.05
C TRP A 195 9.40 17.64 -7.55
N ALA A 196 9.15 16.51 -6.88
CA ALA A 196 8.89 16.48 -5.44
C ALA A 196 10.11 16.91 -4.61
N LEU A 197 11.32 16.52 -5.02
CA LEU A 197 12.58 16.93 -4.38
C LEU A 197 12.83 18.44 -4.53
N ASP A 198 12.55 19.00 -5.71
CA ASP A 198 12.72 20.44 -5.96
C ASP A 198 11.71 21.26 -5.13
N GLU A 199 10.47 20.78 -5.00
CA GLU A 199 9.46 21.38 -4.11
C GLU A 199 9.87 21.30 -2.62
N GLU A 200 10.48 20.20 -2.18
CA GLU A 200 11.00 20.05 -0.81
C GLU A 200 12.17 21.01 -0.55
N ARG A 201 13.10 21.17 -1.51
CA ARG A 201 14.22 22.13 -1.42
C ARG A 201 13.73 23.57 -1.37
N ALA A 202 12.77 23.93 -2.22
CA ALA A 202 12.19 25.28 -2.22
C ALA A 202 11.54 25.63 -0.88
N GLN A 203 10.94 24.65 -0.19
CA GLN A 203 10.34 24.84 1.14
C GLN A 203 11.38 24.90 2.26
N ASN A 204 12.46 24.12 2.18
CA ASN A 204 13.45 23.97 3.25
C ASN A 204 14.67 24.92 3.13
N GLY A 205 14.77 25.66 2.03
CA GLY A 205 15.94 26.47 1.66
C GLY A 205 16.95 25.67 0.83
N GLU A 206 17.45 26.26 -0.26
CA GLU A 206 18.26 25.60 -1.31
C GLU A 206 19.55 24.92 -0.84
N SER A 207 20.01 25.17 0.39
CA SER A 207 21.32 24.75 0.89
C SER A 207 21.35 23.46 1.71
N LYS A 208 20.20 22.81 1.95
CA LYS A 208 20.19 21.51 2.64
C LYS A 208 20.39 20.36 1.65
N GLU A 209 21.40 19.54 1.93
CA GLU A 209 21.55 18.25 1.26
C GLU A 209 20.33 17.39 1.58
N VAL A 210 19.63 16.95 0.53
CA VAL A 210 18.39 16.19 0.63
C VAL A 210 18.69 14.75 0.25
N ASP A 211 18.45 13.81 1.17
CA ASP A 211 18.56 12.38 0.90
C ASP A 211 17.66 11.99 -0.27
N VAL A 212 18.20 11.36 -1.31
CA VAL A 212 17.44 11.00 -2.52
C VAL A 212 17.04 9.53 -2.39
N PRO A 213 15.73 9.21 -2.41
CA PRO A 213 15.29 7.81 -2.34
C PRO A 213 15.91 6.97 -3.46
N ASN A 214 16.36 5.76 -3.13
CA ASN A 214 16.71 4.75 -4.13
C ASN A 214 15.44 4.37 -4.88
N PHE A 215 15.27 4.93 -6.08
CA PHE A 215 14.00 4.89 -6.80
C PHE A 215 14.12 4.07 -8.07
N THR A 216 13.13 3.20 -8.31
CA THR A 216 13.06 2.40 -9.53
C THR A 216 11.65 2.26 -10.08
N ARG A 217 11.56 2.07 -11.39
CA ARG A 217 10.34 1.70 -12.10
C ARG A 217 10.51 0.29 -12.64
N VAL A 218 9.68 -0.63 -12.15
CA VAL A 218 9.64 -2.00 -12.67
C VAL A 218 8.65 -2.04 -13.84
N PRO A 219 9.07 -2.39 -15.06
CA PRO A 219 8.17 -2.49 -16.19
C PRO A 219 7.25 -3.71 -16.05
N ASN A 220 6.15 -3.75 -16.80
CA ASN A 220 5.28 -4.92 -16.84
C ASN A 220 6.07 -6.19 -17.25
N GLY A 221 5.91 -7.28 -16.49
CA GLY A 221 6.70 -8.51 -16.64
C GLY A 221 8.13 -8.45 -16.10
N GLY A 222 8.56 -7.29 -15.58
CA GLY A 222 9.84 -7.13 -14.89
C GLY A 222 9.80 -7.62 -13.45
N ALA A 223 10.98 -7.77 -12.86
CA ALA A 223 11.15 -8.10 -11.45
C ALA A 223 12.32 -7.31 -10.87
N VAL A 224 12.27 -7.08 -9.56
CA VAL A 224 13.36 -6.53 -8.77
C VAL A 224 13.56 -7.43 -7.56
N VAL A 225 14.82 -7.75 -7.25
CA VAL A 225 15.19 -8.51 -6.05
C VAL A 225 15.51 -7.49 -4.96
N LEU A 226 14.94 -7.72 -3.78
CA LEU A 226 15.21 -6.92 -2.59
C LEU A 226 16.34 -7.60 -1.81
N GLU A 227 17.33 -6.83 -1.40
CA GLU A 227 18.49 -7.24 -0.57
C GLU A 227 18.54 -6.40 0.71
#